data_AF-A0A7C5XBU8-F1
#
_entry.id   AF-A0A7C5XBU8-F1
#
_cell.length_a   1.000
_cell.length_b   1.000
_cell.length_c   1.000
_cell.angle_alpha   90.00
_cell.angle_beta   90.00
_cell.angle_gamma   90.00
#
_symmetry.space_group_name_H-M   'P 1'
#
loop_
_entity.id
_entity.type
_entity.pdbx_description
1 polymer ?
#
loop_
_entity_poly.entity_id
_entity_poly.type
_entity_poly.pdbx_seq_one_letter_code
_entity_poly.pdbx_strand_id
1 'polypeptide(L)'
;MTYAVGHLALGYILAKLTSRMTKTKVNVALIFMLSVIPDVDILIPYLTHRGPTHSILMAFIFFIPIFALHHEDALPYFAALIQHSLISDFIAGGKAQLLWPLTTQTFGLELSIKSPASITIEWLSFLTATFIMVKTKDAHLLFQPNNLNLILAIPIFTVLLPTLLAFPLEVPITLIPPHITFIALFIISLSIDLKNIIEKVNIKRNRLYW
;
A
#
# COMPACT_ATOMS: atom_id res chain seq x y z
N MET A 1 -0.76 -12.50 6.44
CA MET A 1 -0.77 -11.13 6.93
C MET A 1 0.57 -10.80 7.54
N THR A 2 1.48 -10.24 6.77
CA THR A 2 2.42 -9.26 7.36
C THR A 2 1.59 -8.10 7.92
N TYR A 3 2.13 -7.35 8.87
CA TYR A 3 1.50 -6.10 9.29
C TYR A 3 1.48 -5.09 8.12
N ALA A 4 0.72 -4.01 8.29
CA ALA A 4 0.55 -2.98 7.26
C ALA A 4 1.91 -2.38 6.83
N VAL A 5 2.87 -2.28 7.74
CA VAL A 5 4.22 -1.74 7.49
C VAL A 5 4.96 -2.54 6.41
N GLY A 6 5.00 -3.87 6.53
CA GLY A 6 5.70 -4.75 5.60
C GLY A 6 5.10 -4.69 4.21
N HIS A 7 3.77 -4.71 4.12
CA HIS A 7 3.05 -4.55 2.86
C HIS A 7 3.39 -3.22 2.17
N LEU A 8 3.29 -2.09 2.88
CA LEU A 8 3.62 -0.77 2.34
C LEU A 8 5.08 -0.67 1.92
N ALA A 9 5.99 -1.18 2.75
CA ALA A 9 7.42 -1.11 2.50
C ALA A 9 7.84 -1.97 1.31
N LEU A 10 7.41 -3.23 1.25
CA LEU A 10 7.73 -4.15 0.15
C LEU A 10 7.09 -3.70 -1.16
N GLY A 11 5.84 -3.25 -1.13
CA GLY A 11 5.20 -2.70 -2.32
C GLY A 11 5.89 -1.45 -2.85
N TYR A 12 6.34 -0.55 -1.96
CA TYR A 12 7.17 0.57 -2.36
C TYR A 12 8.52 0.14 -2.96
N ILE A 13 9.23 -0.79 -2.32
CA ILE A 13 10.53 -1.29 -2.80
C ILE A 13 10.39 -1.89 -4.21
N LEU A 14 9.43 -2.81 -4.38
CA LEU A 14 9.24 -3.50 -5.66
C LEU A 14 8.76 -2.57 -6.76
N ALA A 15 7.83 -1.66 -6.45
CA ALA A 15 7.42 -0.64 -7.40
C ALA A 15 8.60 0.24 -7.82
N LYS A 16 9.48 0.63 -6.89
CA LYS A 16 10.62 1.48 -7.21
C LYS A 16 11.70 0.76 -8.01
N LEU A 17 11.94 -0.51 -7.73
CA LEU A 17 12.84 -1.35 -8.53
C LEU A 17 12.29 -1.48 -9.94
N THR A 18 11.01 -1.84 -10.07
CA THR A 18 10.32 -1.98 -11.36
C THR A 18 10.34 -0.67 -12.14
N SER A 19 10.04 0.47 -11.48
CA SER A 19 10.01 1.78 -12.15
C SER A 19 11.38 2.22 -12.66
N ARG A 20 12.47 1.79 -12.00
CA ARG A 20 13.83 2.05 -12.49
C ARG A 20 14.13 1.21 -13.73
N MET A 21 13.68 -0.05 -13.75
CA MET A 21 13.88 -0.96 -14.89
C MET A 21 13.09 -0.48 -16.12
N THR A 22 11.85 -0.03 -15.92
CA THR A 22 10.96 0.46 -17.00
C THR A 22 11.13 1.95 -17.30
N LYS A 23 11.95 2.67 -16.52
CA LYS A 23 12.14 4.14 -16.60
C LYS A 23 10.84 4.94 -16.42
N THR A 24 9.86 4.38 -15.74
CA THR A 24 8.56 5.01 -15.49
C THR A 24 8.61 6.00 -14.33
N LYS A 25 7.98 7.17 -14.52
CA LYS A 25 7.72 8.10 -13.41
C LYS A 25 6.47 7.65 -12.64
N VAL A 26 6.66 7.29 -11.37
CA VAL A 26 5.59 6.75 -10.54
C VAL A 26 4.99 7.77 -9.59
N ASN A 27 3.71 7.60 -9.28
CA ASN A 27 3.03 8.25 -8.17
C ASN A 27 3.18 7.39 -6.91
N VAL A 28 3.88 7.93 -5.91
CA VAL A 28 4.21 7.22 -4.66
C VAL A 28 2.96 6.93 -3.82
N ALA A 29 1.98 7.83 -3.80
CA ALA A 29 0.72 7.63 -3.08
C ALA A 29 -0.09 6.47 -3.66
N LEU A 30 -0.13 6.35 -4.99
CA LEU A 30 -0.80 5.24 -5.66
C LEU A 30 -0.12 3.89 -5.39
N ILE A 31 1.21 3.86 -5.33
CA ILE A 31 1.97 2.67 -4.92
C ILE A 31 1.58 2.23 -3.51
N PHE A 32 1.54 3.15 -2.55
CA PHE A 32 1.16 2.82 -1.18
C PHE A 32 -0.27 2.31 -1.07
N MET A 33 -1.22 2.94 -1.76
CA MET A 33 -2.60 2.45 -1.79
C MET A 33 -2.67 1.03 -2.35
N LEU A 34 -2.08 0.78 -3.53
CA LEU A 34 -2.14 -0.54 -4.17
C LEU A 34 -1.46 -1.64 -3.35
N SER A 35 -0.48 -1.27 -2.53
CA SER A 35 0.24 -2.20 -1.65
C SER A 35 -0.64 -2.79 -0.53
N VAL A 36 -1.76 -2.15 -0.21
CA VAL A 36 -2.64 -2.55 0.90
C VAL A 36 -4.10 -2.70 0.51
N ILE A 37 -4.49 -2.31 -0.72
CA ILE A 37 -5.88 -2.42 -1.16
C ILE A 37 -6.45 -3.85 -1.14
N PRO A 38 -5.67 -4.95 -1.30
CA PRO A 38 -6.24 -6.31 -1.19
C PRO A 38 -6.95 -6.57 0.15
N ASP A 39 -6.39 -6.06 1.25
CA ASP A 39 -6.94 -6.18 2.61
C ASP A 39 -8.25 -5.42 2.83
N VAL A 40 -8.76 -4.69 1.83
CA VAL A 40 -10.10 -4.06 1.92
C VAL A 40 -11.20 -5.10 2.11
N ASP A 41 -10.94 -6.36 1.73
CA ASP A 41 -11.87 -7.47 1.91
C ASP A 41 -12.23 -7.73 3.39
N ILE A 42 -11.35 -7.40 4.33
CA ILE A 42 -11.59 -7.50 5.77
C ILE A 42 -12.78 -6.62 6.20
N LEU A 43 -13.04 -5.53 5.47
CA LEU A 43 -14.13 -4.59 5.74
C LEU A 43 -15.43 -4.96 5.02
N ILE A 44 -15.42 -5.94 4.11
CA ILE A 44 -16.57 -6.30 3.28
C ILE A 44 -17.19 -7.58 3.87
N PRO A 45 -18.40 -7.49 4.47
CA PRO A 45 -19.11 -8.68 4.91
C PRO A 45 -19.27 -9.67 3.76
N TYR A 46 -19.16 -10.96 4.06
CA TYR A 46 -19.29 -12.07 3.10
C TYR A 46 -18.12 -12.28 2.12
N LEU A 47 -17.13 -11.39 2.06
CA LEU A 47 -15.92 -11.63 1.27
C LEU A 47 -14.89 -12.39 2.12
N THR A 48 -14.47 -13.57 1.65
CA THR A 48 -13.44 -14.34 2.35
C THR A 48 -12.09 -13.64 2.20
N HIS A 49 -11.51 -13.24 3.34
CA HIS A 49 -10.16 -12.67 3.37
C HIS A 49 -9.14 -13.64 2.78
N ARG A 50 -8.20 -13.11 1.98
CA ARG A 50 -7.25 -13.88 1.14
C ARG A 50 -7.88 -14.76 0.06
N GLY A 51 -9.12 -14.43 -0.32
CA GLY A 51 -9.81 -15.00 -1.45
C GLY A 51 -9.59 -14.18 -2.73
N PRO A 52 -10.66 -13.69 -3.40
CA PRO A 52 -10.58 -13.02 -4.69
C PRO A 52 -9.63 -11.81 -4.78
N THR A 53 -9.58 -10.99 -3.73
CA THR A 53 -8.76 -9.75 -3.63
C THR A 53 -7.27 -10.04 -3.53
N HIS A 54 -6.88 -11.22 -3.05
CA HIS A 54 -5.49 -11.67 -2.96
C HIS A 54 -5.11 -12.65 -4.09
N SER A 55 -5.98 -12.82 -5.10
CA SER A 55 -5.69 -13.66 -6.25
C SER A 55 -4.86 -12.89 -7.28
N ILE A 56 -3.77 -13.52 -7.70
CA ILE A 56 -2.89 -12.98 -8.75
C ILE A 56 -3.60 -13.03 -10.09
N LEU A 57 -4.42 -14.06 -10.33
CA LEU A 57 -5.22 -14.15 -11.55
C LEU A 57 -6.22 -12.99 -11.61
N MET A 58 -6.88 -12.67 -10.50
CA MET A 58 -7.75 -11.50 -10.45
C MET A 58 -6.98 -10.20 -10.64
N ALA A 59 -5.81 -10.07 -10.02
CA ALA A 59 -4.94 -8.92 -10.25
C ALA A 59 -4.59 -8.76 -11.74
N PHE A 60 -4.22 -9.84 -12.44
CA PHE A 60 -4.00 -9.81 -13.89
C PHE A 60 -5.26 -9.42 -14.65
N ILE A 61 -6.42 -10.01 -14.36
CA ILE A 61 -7.68 -9.67 -15.02
C ILE A 61 -7.98 -8.17 -14.91
N PHE A 62 -7.83 -7.57 -13.72
CA PHE A 62 -8.00 -6.14 -13.52
C PHE A 62 -6.93 -5.30 -14.24
N PHE A 63 -5.69 -5.78 -14.30
CA PHE A 63 -4.60 -5.06 -14.94
C PHE A 63 -4.50 -5.27 -16.45
N ILE A 64 -5.15 -6.26 -17.07
CA ILE A 64 -5.16 -6.43 -18.54
C ILE A 64 -5.56 -5.15 -19.28
N PRO A 65 -6.71 -4.50 -18.98
CA PRO A 65 -7.05 -3.24 -19.63
C PRO A 65 -6.06 -2.12 -19.30
N ILE A 66 -5.50 -2.10 -18.10
CA ILE A 66 -4.51 -1.10 -17.67
C ILE A 66 -3.20 -1.28 -18.46
N PHE A 67 -2.73 -2.51 -18.65
CA PHE A 67 -1.57 -2.84 -19.48
C PHE A 67 -1.81 -2.54 -20.96
N ALA A 68 -3.02 -2.74 -21.46
CA ALA A 68 -3.36 -2.38 -22.83
C ALA A 68 -3.28 -0.86 -23.08
N LEU A 69 -3.58 -0.04 -22.07
CA LEU A 69 -3.60 1.43 -22.17
C LEU A 69 -2.28 2.10 -21.75
N HIS A 70 -1.61 1.57 -20.74
CA HIS A 70 -0.45 2.18 -20.09
C HIS A 70 0.84 1.36 -20.26
N HIS A 71 0.77 0.17 -20.84
CA HIS A 71 1.93 -0.67 -21.16
C HIS A 71 2.89 -0.83 -19.97
N GLU A 72 4.18 -0.51 -20.17
CA GLU A 72 5.23 -0.64 -19.17
C GLU A 72 5.04 0.31 -17.97
N ASP A 73 4.32 1.42 -18.13
CA ASP A 73 4.07 2.38 -17.05
C ASP A 73 3.14 1.82 -15.96
N ALA A 74 2.39 0.76 -16.27
CA ALA A 74 1.55 0.07 -15.31
C ALA A 74 2.33 -0.93 -14.43
N LEU A 75 3.51 -1.40 -14.88
CA LEU A 75 4.26 -2.46 -14.22
C LEU A 75 4.64 -2.15 -12.76
N PRO A 76 5.11 -0.93 -12.41
CA PRO A 76 5.40 -0.59 -11.02
C PRO A 76 4.18 -0.69 -10.09
N TYR A 77 3.01 -0.31 -10.59
CA TYR A 77 1.76 -0.36 -9.85
C TYR A 77 1.24 -1.80 -9.71
N PHE A 78 1.40 -2.60 -10.76
CA PHE A 78 1.10 -4.03 -10.70
C PHE A 78 1.99 -4.76 -9.71
N ALA A 79 3.30 -4.46 -9.72
CA ALA A 79 4.25 -5.00 -8.75
C ALA A 79 3.88 -4.62 -7.31
N ALA A 80 3.44 -3.38 -7.08
CA ALA A 80 2.94 -2.91 -5.78
C ALA A 80 1.70 -3.68 -5.31
N LEU A 81 0.80 -4.05 -6.22
CA LEU A 81 -0.40 -4.81 -5.91
C LEU A 81 -0.07 -6.29 -5.61
N ILE A 82 0.58 -6.99 -6.55
CA ILE A 82 0.72 -8.44 -6.47
C ILE A 82 1.67 -8.89 -5.36
N GLN A 83 2.63 -8.06 -4.96
CA GLN A 83 3.52 -8.37 -3.82
C GLN A 83 2.74 -8.72 -2.56
N HIS A 84 1.55 -8.12 -2.40
CA HIS A 84 0.75 -8.26 -1.20
C HIS A 84 0.42 -9.74 -1.00
N SER A 85 -0.02 -10.40 -2.07
CA SER A 85 -0.37 -11.82 -2.05
C SER A 85 0.84 -12.72 -2.29
N LEU A 86 1.73 -12.36 -3.24
CA LEU A 86 2.82 -13.22 -3.69
C LEU A 86 4.00 -13.33 -2.74
N ILE A 87 4.21 -12.32 -1.90
CA ILE A 87 5.40 -12.22 -1.06
C ILE A 87 4.95 -12.07 0.38
N SER A 88 4.24 -10.98 0.66
CA SER A 88 3.88 -10.57 2.00
C SER A 88 3.00 -11.62 2.68
N ASP A 89 1.81 -11.90 2.12
CA ASP A 89 0.94 -12.96 2.63
C ASP A 89 1.46 -14.37 2.38
N PHE A 90 2.16 -14.60 1.27
CA PHE A 90 2.74 -15.92 0.99
C PHE A 90 3.70 -16.35 2.11
N ILE A 91 4.55 -15.44 2.57
CA ILE A 91 5.51 -15.70 3.63
C ILE A 91 4.80 -15.68 4.99
N ALA A 92 4.17 -14.56 5.35
CA ALA A 92 3.57 -14.38 6.67
C ALA A 92 2.06 -14.64 6.64
N GLY A 93 1.56 -15.51 7.51
CA GLY A 93 0.15 -15.88 7.62
C GLY A 93 -0.34 -16.89 6.57
N GLY A 94 0.23 -16.91 5.36
CA GLY A 94 -0.04 -17.90 4.32
C GLY A 94 -1.50 -17.96 3.88
N LYS A 95 -1.93 -19.15 3.46
CA LYS A 95 -3.33 -19.49 3.18
C LYS A 95 -4.05 -18.61 2.14
N ALA A 96 -3.32 -18.04 1.18
CA ALA A 96 -3.92 -17.20 0.14
C ALA A 96 -4.40 -18.03 -1.06
N GLN A 97 -5.59 -17.74 -1.58
CA GLN A 97 -6.13 -18.36 -2.79
C GLN A 97 -5.57 -17.68 -4.04
N LEU A 98 -4.26 -17.84 -4.28
CA LEU A 98 -3.52 -17.13 -5.33
C LEU A 98 -4.07 -17.35 -6.75
N LEU A 99 -4.73 -18.49 -6.98
CA LEU A 99 -5.26 -18.93 -8.26
C LEU A 99 -6.80 -18.91 -8.32
N TRP A 100 -7.47 -18.22 -7.39
CA TRP A 100 -8.93 -18.04 -7.48
C TRP A 100 -9.29 -17.26 -8.76
N PRO A 101 -10.35 -17.63 -9.51
CA PRO A 101 -11.36 -18.64 -9.20
C PRO A 101 -11.07 -20.04 -9.77
N LEU A 102 -9.92 -20.28 -10.41
CA LEU A 102 -9.61 -21.58 -10.99
C LEU A 102 -9.52 -22.68 -9.92
N THR A 103 -9.06 -22.33 -8.72
CA THR A 103 -9.07 -23.20 -7.55
C THR A 103 -9.23 -22.38 -6.27
N THR A 104 -9.80 -23.01 -5.24
CA THR A 104 -9.88 -22.47 -3.88
C THR A 104 -8.74 -22.98 -2.99
N GLN A 105 -7.80 -23.73 -3.56
CA GLN A 105 -6.59 -24.18 -2.86
C GLN A 105 -5.80 -22.98 -2.35
N THR A 106 -5.33 -23.10 -1.10
CA THR A 106 -4.59 -22.05 -0.42
C THR A 106 -3.09 -22.31 -0.48
N PHE A 107 -2.29 -21.25 -0.62
CA PHE A 107 -0.84 -21.30 -0.75
C PHE A 107 -0.15 -20.42 0.30
N GLY A 108 1.09 -20.76 0.65
CA GLY A 108 1.97 -19.97 1.53
C GLY A 108 2.76 -20.79 2.54
N LEU A 109 3.76 -20.18 3.16
CA LEU A 109 4.64 -20.78 4.18
C LEU A 109 4.03 -20.78 5.59
N GLU A 110 2.91 -20.07 5.78
CA GLU A 110 2.17 -19.98 7.05
C GLU A 110 3.02 -19.52 8.25
N LEU A 111 4.08 -18.73 8.01
CA LEU A 111 4.89 -18.21 9.10
C LEU A 111 4.02 -17.34 10.01
N SER A 112 4.06 -17.59 11.31
CA SER A 112 3.27 -16.82 12.27
C SER A 112 3.62 -15.33 12.16
N ILE A 113 2.60 -14.50 12.04
CA ILE A 113 2.73 -13.05 11.86
C ILE A 113 3.35 -12.39 13.10
N LYS A 114 3.18 -13.02 14.28
CA LYS A 114 3.77 -12.60 15.55
C LYS A 114 5.17 -13.20 15.78
N SER A 115 5.69 -14.01 14.86
CA SER A 115 7.01 -14.63 15.02
C SER A 115 8.13 -13.59 14.97
N PRO A 116 9.28 -13.84 15.64
CA PRO A 116 10.45 -12.98 15.52
C PRO A 116 10.91 -12.81 14.08
N ALA A 117 10.86 -13.87 13.27
CA ALA A 117 11.24 -13.82 11.86
C ALA A 117 10.36 -12.86 11.06
N SER A 118 9.03 -12.90 11.23
CA SER A 118 8.11 -11.95 10.60
C SER A 118 8.41 -10.51 11.03
N ILE A 119 8.60 -10.26 12.33
CA ILE A 119 8.93 -8.93 12.87
C ILE A 119 10.27 -8.43 12.31
N THR A 120 11.26 -9.29 12.13
CA THR A 120 12.54 -8.93 11.51
C THR A 120 12.36 -8.55 10.04
N ILE A 121 11.57 -9.31 9.27
CA ILE A 121 11.29 -9.02 7.85
C ILE A 121 10.58 -7.66 7.70
N GLU A 122 9.62 -7.36 8.57
CA GLU A 122 8.94 -6.06 8.63
C GLU A 122 9.93 -4.91 8.81
N TRP A 123 10.81 -5.02 9.80
CA TRP A 123 11.81 -4.01 10.10
C TRP A 123 12.82 -3.83 8.97
N LEU A 124 13.34 -4.92 8.40
CA LEU A 124 14.27 -4.86 7.27
C LEU A 124 13.62 -4.21 6.05
N SER A 125 12.37 -4.56 5.77
CA SER A 125 11.59 -3.97 4.67
C SER A 125 11.38 -2.47 4.92
N PHE A 126 10.93 -2.09 6.11
CA PHE A 126 10.71 -0.69 6.49
C PHE A 126 11.98 0.16 6.39
N LEU A 127 13.10 -0.32 6.94
CA LEU A 127 14.38 0.40 6.90
C LEU A 127 14.88 0.54 5.46
N THR A 128 14.76 -0.51 4.65
CA THR A 128 15.14 -0.48 3.23
C THR A 128 14.27 0.51 2.45
N ALA A 129 12.96 0.47 2.64
CA ALA A 129 12.02 1.40 2.01
C ALA A 129 12.32 2.84 2.40
N THR A 130 12.57 3.10 3.69
CA THR A 130 12.93 4.43 4.21
C THR A 130 14.22 4.93 3.58
N PHE A 131 15.26 4.09 3.55
CA PHE A 131 16.54 4.43 2.92
C PHE A 131 16.36 4.80 1.43
N ILE A 132 15.63 3.97 0.68
CA ILE A 132 15.34 4.22 -0.73
C ILE A 132 14.59 5.55 -0.88
N MET A 133 13.52 5.76 -0.10
CA MET A 133 12.68 6.96 -0.15
C MET A 133 13.44 8.26 0.13
N VAL A 134 14.35 8.24 1.11
CA VAL A 134 15.24 9.38 1.39
C VAL A 134 16.20 9.60 0.23
N LYS A 135 16.84 8.54 -0.28
CA LYS A 135 17.81 8.63 -1.38
C LYS A 135 17.18 9.12 -2.69
N THR A 136 15.94 8.73 -2.96
CA THR A 136 15.21 9.11 -4.18
C THR A 136 14.44 10.42 -4.03
N LYS A 137 14.41 11.00 -2.82
CA LYS A 137 13.62 12.18 -2.47
C LYS A 137 12.12 11.98 -2.70
N ASP A 138 11.65 10.74 -2.68
CA ASP A 138 10.24 10.42 -2.89
C ASP A 138 9.35 10.93 -1.73
N ALA A 139 9.91 11.03 -0.51
CA ALA A 139 9.23 11.68 0.62
C ALA A 139 8.94 13.17 0.33
N HIS A 140 9.89 13.87 -0.30
CA HIS A 140 9.68 15.26 -0.71
C HIS A 140 8.57 15.38 -1.76
N LEU A 141 8.45 14.42 -2.68
CA LEU A 141 7.35 14.40 -3.65
C LEU A 141 5.98 14.23 -2.99
N LEU A 142 5.87 13.44 -1.91
CA LEU A 142 4.65 13.32 -1.13
C LEU A 142 4.26 14.62 -0.42
N PHE A 143 5.24 15.47 -0.07
CA PHE A 143 4.99 16.76 0.57
C PHE A 143 4.76 17.91 -0.42
N GLN A 144 4.74 17.62 -1.72
CA GLN A 144 4.33 18.59 -2.74
C GLN A 144 2.83 18.47 -3.00
N PRO A 145 2.09 19.59 -3.15
CA PRO A 145 0.66 19.53 -3.43
C PRO A 145 0.36 18.74 -4.72
N ASN A 146 -0.37 17.65 -4.57
CA ASN A 146 -0.88 16.81 -5.63
C ASN A 146 -2.20 16.16 -5.17
N ASN A 147 -3.30 16.45 -5.87
CA ASN A 147 -4.63 15.90 -5.53
C ASN A 147 -4.67 14.36 -5.44
N LEU A 148 -3.76 13.65 -6.10
CA LEU A 148 -3.66 12.19 -6.00
C LEU A 148 -3.21 11.71 -4.61
N ASN A 149 -2.52 12.53 -3.83
CA ASN A 149 -2.15 12.19 -2.45
C ASN A 149 -3.37 12.02 -1.54
N LEU A 150 -4.56 12.52 -1.93
CA LEU A 150 -5.80 12.24 -1.20
C LEU A 150 -6.08 10.74 -1.05
N ILE A 151 -5.57 9.92 -1.99
CA ILE A 151 -5.69 8.47 -1.94
C ILE A 151 -4.94 7.84 -0.76
N LEU A 152 -4.01 8.56 -0.14
CA LEU A 152 -3.31 8.13 1.07
C LEU A 152 -4.26 7.97 2.26
N ALA A 153 -5.50 8.47 2.19
CA ALA A 153 -6.53 8.16 3.17
C ALA A 153 -6.66 6.64 3.41
N ILE A 154 -6.59 5.83 2.35
CA ILE A 154 -6.68 4.36 2.44
C ILE A 154 -5.54 3.78 3.31
N PRO A 155 -4.24 3.94 2.95
CA PRO A 155 -3.16 3.41 3.77
C PRO A 155 -3.07 4.07 5.15
N ILE A 156 -3.56 5.31 5.35
CA ILE A 156 -3.70 5.88 6.70
C ILE A 156 -4.62 4.99 7.55
N PHE A 157 -5.83 4.67 7.08
CA PHE A 157 -6.74 3.81 7.84
C PHE A 157 -6.15 2.41 8.06
N THR A 158 -5.48 1.84 7.04
CA THR A 158 -4.85 0.51 7.16
C THR A 158 -3.81 0.45 8.27
N VAL A 159 -3.00 1.51 8.47
CA VAL A 159 -1.95 1.52 9.50
C VAL A 159 -2.51 2.01 10.84
N LEU A 160 -3.49 2.91 10.83
CA LEU A 160 -4.07 3.51 12.03
C LEU A 160 -4.95 2.54 12.82
N LEU A 161 -5.83 1.78 12.14
CA LEU A 161 -6.79 0.89 12.81
C LEU A 161 -6.10 -0.20 13.66
N PRO A 162 -5.07 -0.93 13.17
CA PRO A 162 -4.40 -1.95 13.98
C PRO A 162 -3.60 -1.33 15.13
N THR A 163 -3.00 -0.16 14.90
CA THR A 163 -2.12 0.50 15.87
C THR A 163 -2.90 1.10 17.04
N LEU A 164 -4.04 1.75 16.78
CA LEU A 164 -4.79 2.48 17.81
C LEU A 164 -5.98 1.69 18.36
N LEU A 165 -6.60 0.83 17.54
CA LEU A 165 -7.84 0.13 17.90
C LEU A 165 -7.68 -1.39 17.97
N ALA A 166 -6.47 -1.91 17.74
CA ALA A 166 -6.21 -3.35 17.65
C ALA A 166 -7.11 -4.07 16.63
N PHE A 167 -7.55 -3.36 15.58
CA PHE A 167 -8.46 -3.86 14.56
C PHE A 167 -7.78 -3.94 13.18
N PRO A 168 -7.87 -5.07 12.45
CA PRO A 168 -8.50 -6.33 12.84
C PRO A 168 -7.62 -7.17 13.79
N LEU A 169 -6.40 -6.73 14.06
CA LEU A 169 -5.42 -7.44 14.87
C LEU A 169 -4.55 -6.50 15.69
N GLU A 170 -3.97 -7.04 16.77
CA GLU A 170 -3.03 -6.34 17.64
C GLU A 170 -1.63 -6.27 17.02
N VAL A 171 -1.06 -5.06 16.97
CA VAL A 171 0.31 -4.82 16.52
C VAL A 171 1.30 -5.01 17.67
N PRO A 172 2.39 -5.79 17.49
CA PRO A 172 3.48 -5.89 18.45
C PRO A 172 4.06 -4.52 18.76
N ILE A 173 4.35 -4.26 20.04
CA ILE A 173 4.89 -2.97 20.50
C ILE A 173 6.14 -2.56 19.70
N THR A 174 6.97 -3.54 19.32
CA THR A 174 8.17 -3.33 18.52
C THR A 174 7.90 -2.83 17.10
N LEU A 175 6.69 -2.98 16.57
CA LEU A 175 6.29 -2.48 15.25
C LEU A 175 5.49 -1.18 15.34
N ILE A 176 5.18 -0.66 16.52
CA ILE A 176 4.51 0.64 16.66
C ILE A 176 5.33 1.79 16.03
N PRO A 177 6.66 1.90 16.23
CA PRO A 177 7.44 3.00 15.63
C PRO A 177 7.33 3.11 14.10
N PRO A 178 7.47 2.04 13.30
CA PRO A 178 7.30 2.14 11.85
C PRO A 178 5.85 2.46 11.44
N HIS A 179 4.84 1.99 12.19
CA HIS A 179 3.44 2.37 11.96
C HIS A 179 3.25 3.89 12.15
N ILE A 180 3.70 4.43 13.28
CA ILE A 180 3.63 5.88 13.56
C ILE A 180 4.36 6.68 12.50
N THR A 181 5.50 6.18 12.01
CA THR A 181 6.28 6.86 10.96
C THR A 181 5.48 6.97 9.65
N PHE A 182 4.87 5.88 9.18
CA PHE A 182 4.03 5.93 7.97
C PHE A 182 2.76 6.77 8.18
N ILE A 183 2.11 6.67 9.34
CA ILE A 183 0.95 7.50 9.69
C ILE A 183 1.32 8.99 9.60
N ALA A 184 2.42 9.41 10.24
CA ALA A 184 2.87 10.79 10.21
C ALA A 184 3.17 11.26 8.77
N LEU A 185 3.92 10.45 8.00
CA LEU A 185 4.23 10.74 6.61
C LEU A 185 2.97 10.99 5.77
N PHE A 186 1.99 10.09 5.87
CA PHE A 186 0.77 10.16 5.07
C PHE A 186 -0.17 11.27 5.52
N ILE A 187 -0.35 11.49 6.83
CA ILE A 187 -1.19 12.57 7.36
C ILE A 187 -0.64 13.94 6.95
N ILE A 188 0.69 14.14 7.05
CA ILE A 188 1.31 15.40 6.62
C ILE A 188 1.05 15.64 5.13
N SER A 189 1.29 14.63 4.27
CA SER A 189 1.01 14.71 2.84
C SER A 189 -0.45 15.06 2.55
N LEU A 190 -1.40 14.33 3.16
CA LEU A 190 -2.83 14.56 3.00
C LEU A 190 -3.26 15.98 3.43
N SER A 191 -2.70 16.46 4.55
CA SER A 191 -3.04 17.78 5.11
C SER A 191 -2.60 18.92 4.20
N ILE A 192 -1.45 18.79 3.53
CA ILE A 192 -0.95 19.77 2.55
C ILE A 192 -1.96 19.90 1.40
N ASP A 193 -2.47 18.78 0.90
CA ASP A 193 -3.41 18.77 -0.22
C ASP A 193 -4.80 19.27 0.15
N LEU A 194 -5.31 18.89 1.33
CA LEU A 194 -6.56 19.44 1.85
C LEU A 194 -6.49 20.97 1.98
N LYS A 195 -5.39 21.50 2.52
CA LYS A 195 -5.15 22.94 2.62
C LYS A 195 -5.18 23.60 1.24
N ASN A 196 -4.44 23.07 0.27
CA ASN A 196 -4.36 23.61 -1.09
C ASN A 196 -5.73 23.62 -1.79
N ILE A 197 -6.55 22.59 -1.58
CA ILE A 197 -7.92 22.52 -2.14
C ILE A 197 -8.81 23.60 -1.51
N ILE A 198 -8.76 23.75 -0.18
CA ILE A 198 -9.55 24.76 0.55
C ILE A 198 -9.18 26.17 0.08
N GLU A 199 -7.89 26.47 -0.07
CA GLU A 199 -7.41 27.77 -0.56
C GLU A 199 -7.93 28.07 -1.98
N LYS A 200 -7.87 27.09 -2.89
CA LYS A 200 -8.40 27.24 -4.26
C LYS A 200 -9.91 27.49 -4.28
N VAL A 201 -10.67 26.78 -3.43
CA VAL A 201 -12.12 26.97 -3.31
C VAL A 201 -12.44 28.37 -2.79
N ASN A 202 -11.72 28.85 -1.77
CA ASN A 202 -11.92 30.20 -1.22
C ASN A 202 -11.61 31.29 -2.25
N ILE A 203 -10.53 31.15 -3.03
CA ILE A 203 -10.19 32.10 -4.11
C ILE A 203 -11.31 32.13 -5.16
N LYS A 204 -11.79 30.96 -5.60
CA LYS A 204 -12.88 30.87 -6.59
C LYS A 204 -14.17 31.51 -6.07
N ARG A 205 -14.52 31.25 -4.80
CA ARG A 205 -15.68 31.85 -4.13
C ARG A 205 -15.57 33.36 -4.13
N ASN A 206 -14.43 33.92 -3.74
CA ASN A 206 -14.25 35.37 -3.68
C ASN A 206 -14.35 36.03 -5.07
N ARG A 207 -13.96 35.35 -6.15
CA ARG A 207 -14.13 35.85 -7.53
C ARG A 207 -15.58 35.85 -8.04
N LEU A 208 -16.51 35.15 -7.39
CA LEU A 208 -17.93 35.13 -7.79
C LEU A 208 -18.74 36.27 -7.15
N TYR A 209 -18.15 36.99 -6.19
CA TYR A 209 -18.76 38.14 -5.51
C TYR A 209 -18.22 39.49 -6.02
N TRP A 210 -17.45 39.48 -7.11
CA TRP A 210 -16.95 40.65 -7.85
C TRP A 210 -17.23 40.46 -9.35
#